data_AF-A0AAW5UNC2-F1
#
_entry.id   AF-A0AAW5UNC2-F1
#
_cell.length_a   1.000
_cell.length_b   1.000
_cell.length_c   1.000
_cell.angle_alpha   90.00
_cell.angle_beta   90.00
_cell.angle_gamma   90.00
#
_symmetry.space_group_name_H-M   'P 1'
#
loop_
_entity.id
_entity.type
_entity.pdbx_description
1 polymer ?
#
loop_
_entity_poly.entity_id
_entity_poly.type
_entity_poly.pdbx_seq_one_letter_code
_entity_poly.pdbx_strand_id
1 'polypeptide(L)'
;MFPLNPFNPFNPMYFGQRNGLRRVDIGGIYELRTNAQQVTEASVDFGINPNCYNALPCESVVLLKIHQGVPTASAALPVTVVVPSGSTTVNGTTSTTSGTAKTPVVDHNGTAVTGAGLANVTEALAYINKKSGTIRLLGFQQPTGG
;
A
#
# COMPACT_ATOMS: atom_id res chain seq x y z
N MET A 1 4.33 46.58 -0.21
CA MET A 1 3.96 46.85 1.19
C MET A 1 2.54 46.33 1.37
N PHE A 2 2.35 45.15 1.98
CA PHE A 2 1.02 44.60 2.24
C PHE A 2 0.65 44.91 3.70
N PRO A 3 -0.59 45.34 4.00
CA PRO A 3 -0.94 45.78 5.34
C PRO A 3 -1.13 44.58 6.28
N LEU A 4 -0.48 44.63 7.44
CA LEU A 4 -0.64 43.70 8.54
C LEU A 4 -1.91 44.05 9.31
N ASN A 5 -2.84 43.09 9.41
CA ASN A 5 -4.09 43.26 10.16
C ASN A 5 -3.81 43.02 11.66
N PRO A 6 -4.05 43.99 12.56
CA PRO A 6 -3.49 44.00 13.92
C PRO A 6 -4.28 43.21 14.99
N PHE A 7 -5.24 42.37 14.61
CA PHE A 7 -6.20 41.77 15.56
C PHE A 7 -6.12 40.24 15.75
N ASN A 8 -5.03 39.55 15.36
CA ASN A 8 -4.88 38.14 15.73
C ASN A 8 -3.41 37.68 15.90
N PRO A 9 -2.78 37.90 17.07
CA PRO A 9 -1.37 37.57 17.29
C PRO A 9 -1.09 36.08 17.53
N PHE A 10 -2.11 35.22 17.60
CA PHE A 10 -1.95 33.78 17.82
C PHE A 10 -2.97 32.97 17.03
N ASN A 11 -2.69 32.69 15.76
CA ASN A 11 -3.02 31.36 15.26
C ASN A 11 -2.02 30.93 14.19
N PRO A 12 -1.01 30.10 14.55
CA PRO A 12 -0.18 29.42 13.58
C PRO A 12 -1.01 28.26 12.97
N MET A 13 -2.13 28.59 12.34
CA MET A 13 -2.89 27.65 11.54
C MET A 13 -2.32 27.60 10.11
N TYR A 14 -1.03 27.35 10.00
CA TYR A 14 -0.58 26.48 8.91
C TYR A 14 -0.99 25.05 9.29
N PHE A 15 -2.30 24.81 9.42
CA PHE A 15 -2.86 23.51 9.09
C PHE A 15 -2.70 23.40 7.58
N GLY A 16 -1.46 23.16 7.14
CA GLY A 16 -1.28 22.38 5.94
C GLY A 16 -2.19 21.20 6.16
N GLN A 17 -3.25 21.11 5.35
CA GLN A 17 -4.14 19.97 5.36
C GLN A 17 -3.20 18.78 5.18
N ARG A 18 -2.83 18.14 6.29
CA ARG A 18 -2.27 16.80 6.26
C ARG A 18 -3.39 16.07 5.56
N ASN A 19 -3.22 15.79 4.28
CA ASN A 19 -4.16 15.00 3.51
C ASN A 19 -4.35 13.75 4.34
N GLY A 20 -5.42 13.74 5.13
CA GLY A 20 -5.68 12.68 6.07
C GLY A 20 -5.68 11.44 5.22
N LEU A 21 -5.01 10.39 5.70
CA LEU A 21 -5.15 9.09 5.07
C LEU A 21 -6.61 8.87 4.76
N ARG A 22 -6.92 8.64 3.49
CA ARG A 22 -8.29 8.39 3.08
C ARG A 22 -8.81 7.23 3.91
N ARG A 23 -10.05 7.35 4.34
CA ARG A 23 -10.77 6.30 5.04
C ARG A 23 -11.99 5.97 4.22
N VAL A 24 -12.42 4.72 4.32
CA VAL A 24 -13.65 4.25 3.67
C VAL A 24 -14.84 5.02 4.22
N ASP A 25 -14.89 5.18 5.55
CA ASP A 25 -15.92 5.89 6.28
C ASP A 25 -15.31 6.89 7.28
N ILE A 26 -16.14 7.81 7.80
CA ILE A 26 -15.74 8.75 8.84
C ILE A 26 -15.33 7.96 10.10
N GLY A 27 -14.05 8.06 10.48
CA GLY A 27 -13.52 7.32 11.62
C GLY A 27 -13.22 5.83 11.34
N GLY A 28 -13.53 5.32 10.15
CA GLY A 28 -13.45 3.90 9.80
C GLY A 28 -12.09 3.42 9.30
N ILE A 29 -12.11 2.36 8.50
CA ILE A 29 -10.95 1.66 7.93
C ILE A 29 -10.18 2.59 7.00
N TYR A 30 -8.84 2.55 7.07
CA TYR A 30 -7.98 3.33 6.17
C TYR A 30 -7.98 2.75 4.75
N GLU A 31 -7.88 3.61 3.75
CA GLU A 31 -7.70 3.23 2.36
C GLU A 31 -6.23 3.35 1.99
N LEU A 32 -5.68 2.30 1.37
CA LEU A 32 -4.32 2.28 0.85
C LEU A 32 -4.34 1.82 -0.60
N ARG A 33 -3.80 2.64 -1.51
CA ARG A 33 -3.77 2.32 -2.95
C ARG A 33 -2.37 1.96 -3.38
N THR A 34 -2.22 0.86 -4.11
CA THR A 34 -0.98 0.54 -4.84
C THR A 34 -0.83 1.49 -6.03
N ASN A 35 0.37 1.89 -6.42
CA ASN A 35 0.57 2.81 -7.55
C ASN A 35 0.97 2.07 -8.82
N ALA A 36 2.07 1.30 -8.74
CA ALA A 36 2.63 0.57 -9.85
C ALA A 36 2.92 -0.87 -9.44
N GLN A 37 2.98 -1.75 -10.43
CA GLN A 37 3.35 -3.14 -10.28
C GLN A 37 4.63 -3.39 -11.08
N GLN A 38 5.56 -4.15 -10.51
CA GLN A 38 6.71 -4.69 -11.23
C GLN A 38 6.67 -6.20 -11.13
N VAL A 39 6.84 -6.86 -12.26
CA VAL A 39 7.03 -8.31 -12.32
C VAL A 39 8.51 -8.58 -12.46
N THR A 40 9.05 -9.42 -11.58
CA THR A 40 10.40 -9.97 -11.69
C THR A 40 10.30 -11.48 -11.91
N GLU A 41 11.42 -12.15 -12.20
CA GLU A 41 11.45 -13.62 -12.33
C GLU A 41 11.12 -14.34 -11.00
N ALA A 42 11.27 -13.66 -9.86
CA ALA A 42 11.12 -14.26 -8.54
C ALA A 42 9.85 -13.82 -7.78
N SER A 43 9.32 -12.61 -8.06
CA SER A 43 8.18 -12.06 -7.34
C SER A 43 7.41 -11.02 -8.14
N VAL A 44 6.15 -10.84 -7.75
CA VAL A 44 5.29 -9.73 -8.19
C VAL A 44 5.29 -8.66 -7.11
N ASP A 45 5.76 -7.47 -7.43
CA ASP A 45 5.99 -6.40 -6.47
C ASP A 45 5.00 -5.25 -6.68
N PHE A 46 4.17 -4.97 -5.68
CA PHE A 46 3.26 -3.83 -5.67
C PHE A 46 3.87 -2.64 -4.91
N GLY A 47 4.01 -1.50 -5.59
CA GLY A 47 4.47 -0.27 -4.97
C GLY A 47 3.35 0.47 -4.23
N ILE A 48 3.61 0.95 -3.01
CA ILE A 48 2.70 1.80 -2.24
C ILE A 48 3.34 3.17 -2.00
N ASN A 49 2.52 4.23 -1.93
CA ASN A 49 3.02 5.56 -1.58
C ASN A 49 3.57 5.57 -0.12
N PRO A 50 4.83 5.94 0.11
CA PRO A 50 5.43 5.88 1.43
C PRO A 50 4.85 6.91 2.41
N ASN A 51 4.36 8.05 1.94
CA ASN A 51 3.68 9.01 2.82
C ASN A 51 2.38 8.42 3.38
N CYS A 52 1.63 7.69 2.53
CA CYS A 52 0.43 7.00 2.98
C CYS A 52 0.80 5.84 3.92
N TYR A 53 1.79 5.03 3.56
CA TYR A 53 2.21 3.93 4.42
C TYR A 53 2.70 4.43 5.78
N ASN A 54 3.54 5.47 5.83
CA ASN A 54 4.09 6.02 7.07
C ASN A 54 3.05 6.69 7.96
N ALA A 55 2.01 7.30 7.38
CA ALA A 55 0.93 7.88 8.14
C ALA A 55 0.03 6.83 8.83
N LEU A 56 0.05 5.57 8.38
CA LEU A 56 -0.73 4.51 9.03
C LEU A 56 -0.16 4.21 10.43
N PRO A 57 -0.98 3.72 11.37
CA PRO A 57 -0.47 3.14 12.61
C PRO A 57 0.54 2.00 12.34
N CYS A 58 1.33 1.62 13.36
CA CYS A 58 2.23 0.47 13.24
C CYS A 58 1.49 -0.85 13.02
N GLU A 59 0.23 -0.90 13.44
CA GLU A 59 -0.65 -2.05 13.30
C GLU A 59 -2.04 -1.53 12.94
N SER A 60 -2.57 -1.96 11.80
CA SER A 60 -3.87 -1.48 11.32
C SER A 60 -4.50 -2.40 10.28
N VAL A 61 -5.83 -2.39 10.23
CA VAL A 61 -6.60 -2.93 9.11
C VAL A 61 -6.85 -1.83 8.10
N VAL A 62 -6.65 -2.13 6.82
CA VAL A 62 -6.82 -1.22 5.70
C VAL A 62 -7.59 -1.88 4.56
N LEU A 63 -8.30 -1.09 3.77
CA LEU A 63 -8.79 -1.47 2.45
C LEU A 63 -7.67 -1.21 1.44
N LEU A 64 -7.06 -2.29 0.95
CA LEU A 64 -6.03 -2.24 -0.08
C LEU A 64 -6.68 -2.21 -1.45
N LYS A 65 -6.50 -1.11 -2.20
CA LYS A 65 -6.94 -0.97 -3.58
C LYS A 65 -5.80 -1.27 -4.53
N ILE A 66 -5.98 -2.29 -5.34
CA ILE A 66 -5.01 -2.78 -6.33
C ILE A 66 -5.24 -2.02 -7.64
N HIS A 67 -4.20 -1.32 -8.11
CA HIS A 67 -4.30 -0.43 -9.27
C HIS A 67 -4.38 -1.20 -10.59
N GLN A 68 -3.63 -2.30 -10.69
CA GLN A 68 -3.58 -3.16 -11.85
C GLN A 68 -3.51 -4.60 -11.35
N GLY A 69 -4.39 -5.45 -11.86
CA GLY A 69 -4.38 -6.88 -11.56
C GLY A 69 -3.11 -7.55 -12.09
N VAL A 70 -2.73 -8.66 -11.47
CA VAL A 70 -1.48 -9.35 -11.82
C VAL A 70 -1.56 -9.99 -13.21
N PRO A 71 -0.55 -9.79 -14.10
CA PRO A 71 -0.50 -10.47 -15.39
C PRO A 71 -0.54 -11.99 -15.25
N THR A 72 -1.27 -12.67 -16.16
CA THR A 72 -1.45 -14.14 -16.14
C THR A 72 -0.11 -14.90 -16.18
N ALA A 73 0.90 -14.35 -16.86
CA ALA A 73 2.24 -14.93 -16.93
C ALA A 73 2.95 -15.01 -15.56
N SER A 74 2.48 -14.28 -14.55
CA SER A 74 3.06 -14.20 -13.21
C SER A 74 2.21 -14.89 -12.15
N ALA A 75 1.27 -15.74 -12.55
CA ALA A 75 0.29 -16.36 -11.67
C ALA A 75 0.92 -17.22 -10.54
N ALA A 76 2.06 -17.86 -10.80
CA ALA A 76 2.76 -18.70 -9.84
C ALA A 76 3.69 -17.94 -8.89
N LEU A 77 3.97 -16.66 -9.17
CA LEU A 77 4.95 -15.91 -8.40
C LEU A 77 4.35 -15.39 -7.09
N PRO A 78 5.12 -15.41 -5.99
CA PRO A 78 4.69 -14.82 -4.73
C PRO A 78 4.56 -13.30 -4.86
N VAL A 79 3.60 -12.75 -4.15
CA VAL A 79 3.29 -11.32 -4.14
C VAL A 79 4.01 -10.65 -2.97
N THR A 80 4.67 -9.54 -3.25
CA THR A 80 5.25 -8.66 -2.24
C THR A 80 4.75 -7.24 -2.41
N VAL A 81 4.77 -6.49 -1.32
CA VAL A 81 4.51 -5.05 -1.31
C VAL A 81 5.80 -4.33 -0.99
N VAL A 82 6.12 -3.35 -1.80
CA VAL A 82 7.29 -2.51 -1.65
C VAL A 82 6.85 -1.16 -1.12
N VAL A 83 7.42 -0.79 0.02
CA VAL A 83 7.34 0.59 0.56
C VAL A 83 8.64 1.30 0.17
N PRO A 84 8.59 2.31 -0.71
CA PRO A 84 9.78 3.07 -1.10
C PRO A 84 10.34 3.88 0.08
N SER A 85 11.65 4.08 0.16
CA SER A 85 12.27 5.01 1.13
C SER A 85 12.46 6.44 0.57
N GLY A 86 11.72 6.81 -0.47
CA GLY A 86 11.86 8.10 -1.16
C GLY A 86 10.60 8.53 -1.94
N SER A 87 10.71 9.58 -2.75
CA SER A 87 9.56 10.24 -3.41
C SER A 87 8.90 9.44 -4.56
N THR A 88 9.44 8.30 -4.98
CA THR A 88 8.98 7.59 -6.19
C THR A 88 8.54 6.17 -5.92
N THR A 89 7.39 5.84 -6.49
CA THR A 89 6.87 4.49 -6.66
C THR A 89 7.62 3.82 -7.81
N VAL A 90 7.85 2.52 -7.70
CA VAL A 90 8.31 1.59 -8.75
C VAL A 90 8.19 2.19 -10.15
N ASN A 91 9.33 2.52 -10.77
CA ASN A 91 9.34 3.11 -12.10
C ASN A 91 9.12 1.99 -13.13
N GLY A 92 7.92 1.90 -13.72
CA GLY A 92 7.55 0.83 -14.65
C GLY A 92 8.41 0.73 -15.93
N THR A 93 9.28 1.70 -16.20
CA THR A 93 10.19 1.74 -17.36
C THR A 93 11.62 1.30 -17.07
N THR A 94 12.03 1.24 -15.81
CA THR A 94 13.37 0.78 -15.41
C THR A 94 13.18 -0.18 -14.26
N SER A 95 13.49 -1.46 -14.46
CA SER A 95 13.30 -2.59 -13.52
C SER A 95 14.11 -2.45 -12.21
N THR A 96 13.99 -1.32 -11.53
CA THR A 96 14.76 -0.89 -10.37
C THR A 96 13.78 -0.48 -9.28
N THR A 97 13.61 -1.36 -8.31
CA THR A 97 12.81 -1.14 -7.13
C THR A 97 13.59 -0.22 -6.18
N SER A 98 13.25 1.07 -6.11
CA SER A 98 13.81 2.02 -5.13
C SER A 98 13.12 1.89 -3.76
N GLY A 99 13.10 0.66 -3.23
CA GLY A 99 12.50 0.35 -1.93
C GLY A 99 13.48 -0.44 -1.07
N THR A 100 13.59 -0.06 0.20
CA THR A 100 14.56 -0.65 1.15
C THR A 100 14.12 -2.02 1.67
N ALA A 101 12.84 -2.39 1.54
CA ALA A 101 12.31 -3.67 2.01
C ALA A 101 11.10 -4.17 1.18
N LYS A 102 11.14 -5.43 0.76
CA LYS A 102 9.99 -6.16 0.21
C LYS A 102 9.24 -6.83 1.35
N THR A 103 7.96 -6.49 1.52
CA THR A 103 7.11 -7.06 2.55
C THR A 103 6.27 -8.19 1.95
N PRO A 104 6.35 -9.43 2.45
CA PRO A 104 5.55 -10.53 1.92
C PRO A 104 4.06 -10.31 2.19
N VAL A 105 3.24 -10.67 1.20
CA VAL A 105 1.77 -10.72 1.33
C VAL A 105 1.35 -12.15 1.60
N VAL A 106 0.62 -12.35 2.69
CA VAL A 106 0.13 -13.65 3.12
C VAL A 106 -1.39 -13.71 3.19
N ASP A 107 -1.95 -14.90 3.06
CA ASP A 107 -3.37 -15.16 3.24
C ASP A 107 -3.74 -15.27 4.73
N HIS A 108 -5.02 -15.54 5.03
CA HIS A 108 -5.47 -15.66 6.42
C HIS A 108 -4.80 -16.81 7.20
N ASN A 109 -4.26 -17.82 6.50
CA ASN A 109 -3.52 -18.96 7.06
C ASN A 109 -2.01 -18.70 7.20
N GLY A 110 -1.51 -17.57 6.71
CA GLY A 110 -0.09 -17.23 6.72
C GLY A 110 0.70 -17.81 5.53
N THR A 111 0.03 -18.32 4.51
CA THR A 111 0.64 -18.80 3.27
C THR A 111 0.90 -17.62 2.34
N ALA A 112 1.99 -17.65 1.58
CA ALA A 112 2.32 -16.60 0.62
C ALA A 112 1.28 -16.53 -0.51
N VAL A 113 0.66 -15.36 -0.70
CA VAL A 113 -0.30 -15.11 -1.78
C VAL A 113 0.45 -15.09 -3.11
N THR A 114 -0.06 -15.81 -4.11
CA THR A 114 0.50 -15.77 -5.47
C THR A 114 -0.27 -14.83 -6.39
N GLY A 115 0.34 -14.48 -7.52
CA GLY A 115 -0.25 -13.66 -8.56
C GLY A 115 -1.62 -14.15 -9.05
N ALA A 116 -1.85 -15.46 -9.08
CA ALA A 116 -3.13 -16.06 -9.45
C ALA A 116 -4.28 -15.57 -8.56
N GLY A 117 -3.99 -15.40 -7.27
CA GLY A 117 -4.94 -14.92 -6.28
C GLY A 117 -5.39 -13.46 -6.48
N LEU A 118 -4.57 -12.66 -7.16
CA LEU A 118 -4.78 -11.22 -7.33
C LEU A 118 -4.97 -10.81 -8.79
N ALA A 119 -5.19 -11.77 -9.70
CA ALA A 119 -5.37 -11.49 -11.13
C ALA A 119 -6.63 -10.65 -11.41
N ASN A 120 -7.73 -10.92 -10.69
CA ASN A 120 -9.02 -10.25 -10.86
C ASN A 120 -9.45 -9.42 -9.62
N VAL A 121 -8.58 -9.29 -8.63
CA VAL A 121 -8.90 -8.58 -7.38
C VAL A 121 -8.60 -7.11 -7.55
N THR A 122 -9.62 -6.27 -7.36
CA THR A 122 -9.50 -4.80 -7.38
C THR A 122 -9.31 -4.23 -5.98
N GLU A 123 -9.92 -4.86 -4.98
CA GLU A 123 -9.86 -4.42 -3.59
C GLU A 123 -9.80 -5.62 -2.64
N ALA A 124 -9.04 -5.51 -1.56
CA ALA A 124 -8.96 -6.53 -0.52
C ALA A 124 -8.81 -5.89 0.86
N LEU A 125 -9.42 -6.48 1.89
CA LEU A 125 -9.12 -6.11 3.27
C LEU A 125 -7.75 -6.68 3.65
N ALA A 126 -6.90 -5.85 4.21
CA ALA A 126 -5.54 -6.23 4.59
C ALA A 126 -5.23 -5.76 6.02
N TYR A 127 -4.67 -6.66 6.81
CA TYR A 127 -4.01 -6.35 8.07
C TYR A 127 -2.53 -6.07 7.81
N ILE A 128 -2.04 -4.95 8.32
CA ILE A 128 -0.65 -4.52 8.19
C ILE A 128 -0.02 -4.46 9.57
N ASN A 129 1.10 -5.15 9.74
CA ASN A 129 1.97 -5.02 10.90
C ASN A 129 3.36 -4.58 10.46
N LYS A 130 3.71 -3.33 10.76
CA LYS A 130 4.99 -2.72 10.39
C LYS A 130 6.16 -3.22 11.22
N LYS A 131 5.89 -3.72 12.44
CA LYS A 131 6.93 -4.25 13.32
C LYS A 131 7.41 -5.63 12.89
N SER A 132 6.48 -6.49 12.49
CA SER A 132 6.80 -7.83 11.96
C SER A 132 7.14 -7.81 10.47
N GLY A 133 6.83 -6.72 9.76
CA GLY A 133 7.00 -6.63 8.32
C GLY A 133 6.10 -7.63 7.61
N THR A 134 4.80 -7.63 7.92
CA THR A 134 3.84 -8.58 7.34
C THR A 134 2.59 -7.86 6.88
N ILE A 135 2.10 -8.21 5.69
CA ILE A 135 0.80 -7.80 5.19
C ILE A 135 -0.04 -9.06 4.98
N ARG A 136 -1.19 -9.13 5.64
CA ARG A 136 -2.09 -10.28 5.59
C ARG A 136 -3.41 -9.89 4.94
N LEU A 137 -3.83 -10.58 3.91
CA LEU A 137 -5.16 -10.41 3.32
C LEU A 137 -6.20 -11.10 4.21
N LEU A 138 -7.18 -10.33 4.67
CA LEU A 138 -8.27 -10.78 5.54
C LEU A 138 -9.44 -11.27 4.68
N GLY A 139 -9.94 -12.47 4.98
CA GLY A 139 -11.03 -13.08 4.19
C GLY A 139 -10.61 -13.54 2.79
N PHE A 140 -9.31 -13.54 2.50
CA PHE A 140 -8.76 -14.04 1.25
C PHE A 140 -8.19 -15.44 1.46
N GLN A 141 -8.77 -16.43 0.77
CA GLN A 141 -8.18 -17.76 0.64
C GLN A 141 -7.64 -17.90 -0.77
N GLN A 142 -6.39 -18.34 -0.88
CA GLN A 142 -5.78 -18.58 -2.17
C GLN A 142 -6.54 -19.68 -2.94
N PRO A 143 -6.74 -19.54 -4.26
CA PRO A 143 -7.35 -20.61 -5.03
C PRO A 143 -6.50 -21.87 -4.91
N THR A 144 -7.00 -22.89 -4.22
CA THR A 144 -6.44 -24.23 -4.26
C THR A 144 -6.70 -24.79 -5.64
N GLY A 145 -5.64 -25.04 -6.42
CA GLY A 145 -5.74 -25.59 -7.76
C GLY A 145 -6.58 -26.87 -7.76
N GLY A 146 -7.60 -26.90 -8.61
CA GLY A 146 -8.32 -28.12 -9.01
C GLY A 146 -7.67 -28.75 -10.22
#